data_AF-A0A1R3EKF3-F1
#
_entry.id   AF-A0A1R3EKF3-F1
#
_cell.length_a   1.000
_cell.length_b   1.000
_cell.length_c   1.000
_cell.angle_alpha   90.00
_cell.angle_beta   90.00
_cell.angle_gamma   90.00
#
_symmetry.space_group_name_H-M   'P 1'
#
loop_
_entity.id
_entity.type
_entity.pdbx_description
1 polymer ?
#
loop_
_entity_poly.entity_id
_entity_poly.type
_entity_poly.pdbx_seq_one_letter_code
_entity_poly.pdbx_strand_id
1 'polypeptide(L)'
;MARPKSYTEEDIITIATQLLAKGKKPTGWRIKDILARGKISSIQADLERLIKDGKVPKELSVQISDKDGSDKLPLRESFELPIEIQEMLSIREQEVCKSLRDMTIGLNNKAQLHYEALMDARTRELNIQSDAAIKAKEIADEDSLDLEARLQKQVEHNELLEEQIELLETELVLSKQEISGLVRSNSQLTQSLNKATESTETQQNTITELTAKLARMETTYAEVMVKLNHVTNELDKLQPCHAALLEQHEEAKERLIETSTQLQSIQDLLNKYDNQLDTLRNEKSELSANHRLLEKNLSDLENKVALLTQENRRLEQQLTTHTETADMLHTE
;
A
#
# COMPACT_ATOMS: atom_id res chain seq x y z
N MET A 1 68.46 -9.80 13.36
CA MET A 1 68.75 -9.19 14.67
C MET A 1 69.47 -10.21 15.54
N ALA A 2 70.68 -9.91 16.02
CA ALA A 2 71.50 -10.87 16.76
C ALA A 2 70.91 -11.13 18.15
N ARG A 3 70.79 -12.41 18.52
CA ARG A 3 70.28 -12.84 19.83
C ARG A 3 71.17 -12.27 20.95
N PRO A 4 70.62 -11.67 22.02
CA PRO A 4 71.43 -11.11 23.11
C PRO A 4 72.27 -12.21 23.78
N LYS A 5 73.50 -11.85 24.18
CA LYS A 5 74.43 -12.78 24.85
C LYS A 5 73.85 -13.22 26.20
N SER A 6 74.08 -14.48 26.58
CA SER A 6 73.59 -15.07 27.83
C SER A 6 74.42 -14.73 29.08
N TYR A 7 75.41 -13.85 28.94
CA TYR A 7 76.29 -13.37 30.00
C TYR A 7 76.57 -11.87 29.77
N THR A 8 76.91 -11.17 30.85
CA THR A 8 77.29 -9.74 30.81
C THR A 8 78.80 -9.57 30.91
N GLU A 9 79.31 -8.39 30.56
CA GLU A 9 80.74 -8.08 30.66
C GLU A 9 81.21 -8.03 32.13
N GLU A 10 80.33 -7.60 33.05
CA GLU A 10 80.60 -7.57 34.48
C GLU A 10 80.79 -8.98 35.07
N ASP A 11 80.05 -9.97 34.55
CA ASP A 11 80.21 -11.38 34.91
C ASP A 11 81.63 -11.87 34.55
N ILE A 12 82.15 -11.48 33.38
CA ILE A 12 83.49 -11.84 32.93
C ILE A 12 84.56 -11.15 33.81
N ILE A 13 84.40 -9.86 34.10
CA ILE A 13 85.34 -9.09 34.94
C ILE A 13 85.42 -9.69 36.34
N THR A 14 84.26 -9.99 36.96
CA THR A 14 84.19 -10.53 38.32
C THR A 14 84.91 -11.88 38.40
N ILE A 15 84.64 -12.78 37.46
CA ILE A 15 85.22 -14.13 37.46
C ILE A 15 86.71 -14.07 37.09
N ALA A 16 87.10 -13.23 36.13
CA ALA A 16 88.50 -13.08 35.76
C ALA A 16 89.33 -12.54 36.94
N THR A 17 88.80 -11.56 37.69
CA THR A 17 89.43 -11.02 38.90
C THR A 17 89.51 -12.06 40.02
N GLN A 18 88.47 -12.89 40.20
CA GLN A 18 88.50 -14.01 41.15
C GLN A 18 89.51 -15.09 40.77
N LEU A 19 89.66 -15.39 39.48
CA LEU A 19 90.66 -16.34 38.98
C LEU A 19 92.08 -15.81 39.21
N LEU A 20 92.31 -14.52 38.95
CA LEU A 20 93.58 -13.84 39.23
C LEU A 20 93.90 -13.82 40.73
N ALA A 21 92.93 -13.52 41.60
CA ALA A 21 93.10 -13.58 43.05
C ALA A 21 93.46 -14.99 43.56
N LYS A 22 93.02 -16.04 42.84
CA LYS A 22 93.36 -17.44 43.10
C LYS A 22 94.67 -17.88 42.41
N GLY A 23 95.43 -16.97 41.82
CA GLY A 23 96.68 -17.26 41.09
C GLY A 23 96.49 -18.05 39.79
N LYS A 24 95.27 -18.15 39.27
CA LYS A 24 94.93 -18.89 38.06
C LYS A 24 94.75 -17.93 36.89
N LYS A 25 95.44 -18.17 35.77
CA LYS A 25 95.22 -17.41 34.52
C LYS A 25 93.76 -17.49 34.08
N PRO A 26 93.07 -16.34 33.89
CA PRO A 26 91.72 -16.33 33.37
C PRO A 26 91.76 -16.69 31.87
N THR A 27 91.09 -17.79 31.51
CA THR A 27 90.89 -18.21 30.12
C THR A 27 89.39 -18.37 29.88
N GLY A 28 88.95 -18.19 28.63
CA GLY A 28 87.54 -18.26 28.25
C GLY A 28 86.89 -19.61 28.59
N TRP A 29 87.68 -20.70 28.61
CA TRP A 29 87.22 -22.00 29.11
C TRP A 29 86.95 -21.98 30.62
N ARG A 30 87.88 -21.47 31.44
CA ARG A 30 87.73 -21.39 32.91
C ARG A 30 86.60 -20.45 33.32
N ILE A 31 86.41 -19.36 32.57
CA ILE A 31 85.29 -18.44 32.81
C ILE A 31 83.97 -19.11 32.43
N LYS A 32 83.92 -19.86 31.32
CA LYS A 32 82.73 -20.65 30.97
C LYS A 32 82.43 -21.75 31.99
N ASP A 33 83.45 -22.41 32.52
CA ASP A 33 83.30 -23.46 33.53
C ASP A 33 82.59 -22.92 34.78
N ILE A 34 82.94 -21.70 35.20
CA ILE A 34 82.30 -21.02 36.35
C ILE A 34 80.93 -20.43 35.98
N LEU A 35 80.74 -19.93 34.75
CA LEU A 35 79.46 -19.37 34.29
C LEU A 35 78.41 -20.42 33.90
N ALA A 36 78.84 -21.65 33.55
CA ALA A 36 78.04 -22.73 32.97
C ALA A 36 77.21 -22.37 31.71
N ARG A 37 77.40 -21.17 31.14
CA ARG A 37 76.62 -20.63 30.01
C ARG A 37 77.50 -19.79 29.08
N GLY A 38 77.06 -19.65 27.83
CA GLY A 38 77.78 -18.86 26.81
C GLY A 38 78.75 -19.67 25.94
N LYS A 39 79.11 -19.12 24.77
CA LYS A 39 80.08 -19.73 23.84
C LYS A 39 81.50 -19.36 24.24
N ILE A 40 82.41 -20.34 24.30
CA ILE A 40 83.81 -20.17 24.74
C ILE A 40 84.52 -19.11 23.89
N SER A 41 84.35 -19.16 22.57
CA SER A 41 84.97 -18.23 21.63
C SER A 41 84.50 -16.79 21.80
N SER A 42 83.22 -16.58 22.14
CA SER A 42 82.70 -15.24 22.44
C SER A 42 83.19 -14.72 23.79
N ILE A 43 83.25 -15.58 24.82
CA ILE A 43 83.77 -15.24 26.15
C ILE A 43 85.26 -14.92 26.08
N GLN A 44 86.04 -15.70 25.30
CA GLN A 44 87.47 -15.45 25.10
C GLN A 44 87.72 -14.13 24.38
N ALA A 45 86.97 -13.82 23.33
CA ALA A 45 87.09 -12.55 22.61
C ALA A 45 86.72 -11.34 23.49
N ASP A 46 85.64 -11.46 24.28
CA ASP A 46 85.25 -10.42 25.23
C ASP A 46 86.28 -10.28 26.36
N LEU A 47 86.86 -11.37 26.86
CA LEU A 47 87.94 -11.35 27.86
C LEU A 47 89.19 -10.64 27.32
N GLU A 48 89.62 -10.96 26.10
CA GLU A 48 90.77 -10.30 25.45
C GLU A 48 90.51 -8.81 25.23
N ARG A 49 89.27 -8.44 24.87
CA ARG A 49 88.85 -7.05 24.76
C ARG A 49 88.90 -6.35 26.12
N LEU A 50 88.37 -6.96 27.18
CA LEU A 50 88.35 -6.41 28.54
C LEU A 50 89.77 -6.29 29.15
N ILE A 51 90.69 -7.19 28.80
CA ILE A 51 92.11 -7.08 29.14
C ILE A 51 92.75 -5.90 28.37
N LYS A 52 92.41 -5.71 27.10
CA LYS A 52 92.92 -4.60 26.27
C LYS A 52 92.38 -3.24 26.72
N ASP A 53 91.13 -3.20 27.18
CA ASP A 53 90.45 -2.00 27.70
C ASP A 53 90.87 -1.66 29.15
N GLY A 54 91.78 -2.44 29.75
CA GLY A 54 92.32 -2.19 31.09
C GLY A 54 91.37 -2.52 32.25
N LYS A 55 90.23 -3.16 31.97
CA LYS A 55 89.22 -3.53 32.99
C LYS A 55 89.51 -4.84 33.71
N VAL A 56 90.46 -5.64 33.22
CA VAL A 56 90.98 -6.85 33.88
C VAL A 56 92.50 -6.75 33.95
N PRO A 57 93.14 -6.82 35.14
CA PRO A 57 94.60 -6.69 35.29
C PRO A 57 95.38 -7.77 34.52
N LYS A 58 96.38 -7.35 33.75
CA LYS A 58 97.22 -8.22 32.92
C LYS A 58 98.37 -8.82 33.75
N GLU A 59 98.10 -9.99 34.34
CA GLU A 59 99.03 -10.97 34.96
C GLU A 59 100.04 -10.50 36.03
N LEU A 60 100.02 -11.19 37.18
CA LEU A 60 101.18 -11.32 38.09
C LEU A 60 102.17 -12.31 37.47
N SER A 61 103.37 -11.83 37.18
CA SER A 61 104.52 -12.60 36.73
C SER A 61 105.06 -13.50 37.84
N VAL A 62 104.99 -14.82 37.65
CA VAL A 62 105.83 -15.76 38.40
C VAL A 62 106.64 -16.56 37.39
N GLN A 63 107.94 -16.28 37.38
CA GLN A 63 108.99 -16.99 36.68
C GLN A 63 109.14 -18.39 37.32
N ILE A 64 109.07 -19.45 36.53
CA ILE A 64 109.64 -20.74 36.91
C ILE A 64 110.61 -21.17 35.80
N SER A 65 111.85 -21.32 36.24
CA SER A 65 113.05 -21.74 35.54
C SER A 65 113.01 -23.25 35.29
N ASP A 66 112.92 -23.69 34.04
CA ASP A 66 113.35 -25.04 33.65
C ASP A 66 114.84 -24.97 33.32
N LYS A 67 115.65 -25.22 34.36
CA LYS A 67 117.07 -25.58 34.26
C LYS A 67 117.21 -27.04 34.66
N ASP A 68 118.09 -27.70 33.93
CA ASP A 68 118.71 -28.99 34.23
C ASP A 68 117.77 -30.20 34.21
N GLY A 69 118.17 -31.35 33.70
CA GLY A 69 119.48 -31.81 33.24
C GLY A 69 119.19 -33.08 32.46
N SER A 70 119.99 -33.39 31.44
CA SER A 70 121.13 -34.30 31.66
C SER A 70 120.63 -35.62 32.27
N ASP A 71 120.61 -36.71 31.53
CA ASP A 71 121.86 -37.32 31.14
C ASP A 71 121.68 -38.18 29.88
N LYS A 72 122.41 -37.80 28.84
CA LYS A 72 123.11 -38.80 28.05
C LYS A 72 124.03 -39.54 29.01
N LEU A 73 123.56 -40.65 29.55
CA LEU A 73 124.47 -41.62 30.13
C LEU A 73 125.36 -42.16 29.00
N PRO A 74 126.68 -42.17 29.21
CA PRO A 74 127.64 -42.66 28.24
C PRO A 74 127.39 -44.14 27.99
N LEU A 75 127.81 -44.63 26.82
CA LEU A 75 127.98 -46.05 26.58
C LEU A 75 128.67 -46.65 27.80
N ARG A 76 127.95 -47.51 28.52
CA ARG A 76 128.53 -48.35 29.55
C ARG A 76 129.61 -49.15 28.82
N GLU A 77 130.86 -48.84 29.11
CA GLU A 77 132.00 -49.65 28.69
C GLU A 77 131.64 -51.10 29.00
N SER A 78 131.61 -51.90 27.94
CA SER A 78 131.35 -53.32 27.98
C SER A 78 132.45 -53.99 28.81
N PHE A 79 132.25 -54.05 30.12
CA PHE A 79 132.77 -55.17 30.88
C PHE A 79 131.95 -56.38 30.41
N GLU A 80 132.55 -57.19 29.54
CA GLU A 80 132.05 -58.53 29.25
C GLU A 80 131.97 -59.26 30.59
N LEU A 81 130.74 -59.42 31.08
CA LEU A 81 130.45 -60.33 32.18
C LEU A 81 130.93 -61.73 31.73
N PRO A 82 131.40 -62.60 32.64
CA PRO A 82 131.68 -63.99 32.30
C PRO A 82 130.54 -64.57 31.47
N ILE A 83 130.88 -65.26 30.38
CA ILE A 83 129.95 -65.72 29.35
C ILE A 83 128.73 -66.41 29.96
N GLU A 84 128.92 -67.15 31.06
CA GLU A 84 127.86 -67.84 31.79
C GLU A 84 126.82 -66.88 32.40
N ILE A 85 127.24 -65.72 32.92
CA ILE A 85 126.34 -64.71 33.49
C ILE A 85 125.61 -63.96 32.36
N GLN A 86 126.29 -63.71 31.25
CA GLN A 86 125.69 -63.04 30.10
C GLN A 86 124.67 -63.94 29.38
N GLU A 87 124.93 -65.25 29.28
CA GLU A 87 123.97 -66.24 28.81
C GLU A 87 122.77 -66.37 29.75
N MET A 88 122.99 -66.45 31.07
CA MET A 88 121.90 -66.49 32.06
C MET A 88 121.03 -65.23 32.04
N LEU A 89 121.63 -64.06 31.89
CA LEU A 89 120.91 -62.79 31.81
C LEU A 89 120.11 -62.70 30.50
N SER A 90 120.69 -63.13 29.37
CA SER A 90 120.00 -63.24 28.09
C SER A 90 118.80 -64.22 28.15
N ILE A 91 118.96 -65.37 28.82
CA ILE A 91 117.85 -66.33 29.04
C ILE A 91 116.75 -65.68 29.89
N ARG A 92 117.09 -64.98 30.99
CA ARG A 92 116.10 -64.29 31.82
C ARG A 92 115.43 -63.13 31.11
N GLU A 93 116.15 -62.35 30.33
CA GLU A 93 115.60 -61.30 29.47
C GLU A 93 114.66 -61.90 28.43
N GLN A 94 115.02 -63.04 27.82
CA GLN A 94 114.17 -63.77 26.88
C GLN A 94 112.88 -64.24 27.55
N GLU A 95 112.96 -64.79 28.76
CA GLU A 95 111.80 -65.24 29.56
C GLU A 95 110.89 -64.07 29.94
N VAL A 96 111.45 -62.94 30.41
CA VAL A 96 110.68 -61.73 30.73
C VAL A 96 110.07 -61.14 29.48
N CYS A 97 110.81 -61.04 28.37
CA CYS A 97 110.30 -60.58 27.08
C CYS A 97 109.19 -61.49 26.55
N LYS A 98 109.28 -62.80 26.78
CA LYS A 98 108.23 -63.75 26.44
C LYS A 98 107.00 -63.52 27.32
N SER A 99 107.17 -63.41 28.63
CA SER A 99 106.08 -63.12 29.56
C SER A 99 105.38 -61.78 29.28
N LEU A 100 106.13 -60.74 28.92
CA LEU A 100 105.58 -59.43 28.55
C LEU A 100 104.84 -59.49 27.22
N ARG A 101 105.36 -60.23 26.23
CA ARG A 101 104.65 -60.48 24.96
C ARG A 101 103.35 -61.22 25.20
N ASP A 102 103.38 -62.31 25.96
CA ASP A 102 102.19 -63.11 26.29
C ASP A 102 101.15 -62.27 27.04
N MET A 103 101.59 -61.44 27.99
CA MET A 103 100.72 -60.49 28.70
C MET A 103 100.12 -59.44 27.76
N THR A 104 100.92 -58.86 26.87
CA THR A 104 100.46 -57.86 25.89
C THR A 104 99.44 -58.46 24.92
N ILE A 105 99.70 -59.68 24.43
CA ILE A 105 98.78 -60.43 23.57
C ILE A 105 97.48 -60.73 24.33
N GLY A 106 97.56 -61.21 25.57
CA GLY A 106 96.39 -61.48 26.41
C GLY A 106 95.55 -60.24 26.70
N LEU A 107 96.20 -59.10 27.00
CA LEU A 107 95.54 -57.81 27.17
C LEU A 107 94.84 -57.36 25.89
N ASN A 108 95.52 -57.46 24.74
CA ASN A 108 94.95 -57.06 23.46
C ASN A 108 93.73 -57.93 23.08
N ASN A 109 93.83 -59.25 23.25
CA ASN A 109 92.72 -60.16 23.01
C ASN A 109 91.51 -59.85 23.92
N LYS A 110 91.77 -59.54 25.20
CA LYS A 110 90.70 -59.19 26.15
C LYS A 110 90.06 -57.83 25.84
N ALA A 111 90.86 -56.85 25.38
CA ALA A 111 90.36 -55.57 24.90
C ALA A 111 89.49 -55.75 23.66
N GLN A 112 89.92 -56.57 22.69
CA GLN A 112 89.15 -56.90 21.50
C GLN A 112 87.80 -57.53 21.85
N LEU A 113 87.79 -58.57 22.70
CA LEU A 113 86.55 -59.22 23.15
C LEU A 113 85.61 -58.24 23.88
N HIS A 114 86.15 -57.33 24.69
CA HIS A 114 85.34 -56.31 25.36
C HIS A 114 84.72 -55.34 24.36
N TYR A 115 85.47 -54.85 23.37
CA TYR A 115 84.92 -53.96 22.34
C TYR A 115 83.88 -54.66 21.49
N GLU A 116 84.10 -55.92 21.11
CA GLU A 116 83.13 -56.73 20.38
C GLU A 116 81.84 -56.89 21.19
N ALA A 117 81.93 -57.26 22.47
CA ALA A 117 80.77 -57.38 23.36
C ALA A 117 80.01 -56.05 23.55
N LEU A 118 80.73 -54.91 23.64
CA LEU A 118 80.14 -53.59 23.75
C LEU A 118 79.40 -53.20 22.46
N MET A 119 80.02 -53.45 21.30
CA MET A 119 79.42 -53.16 19.99
C MET A 119 78.18 -54.02 19.77
N ASP A 120 78.23 -55.30 20.12
CA ASP A 120 77.09 -56.21 20.09
C ASP A 120 75.95 -55.78 21.02
N ALA A 121 76.27 -55.35 22.24
CA ALA A 121 75.25 -54.82 23.15
C ALA A 121 74.58 -53.58 22.56
N ARG A 122 75.37 -52.68 21.96
CA ARG A 122 74.87 -51.44 21.38
C ARG A 122 74.06 -51.66 20.10
N THR A 123 74.45 -52.60 19.25
CA THR A 123 73.66 -52.96 18.06
C THR A 123 72.34 -53.61 18.44
N ARG A 124 72.33 -54.49 19.45
CA ARG A 124 71.08 -55.05 19.99
C ARG A 124 70.17 -53.97 20.57
N GLU A 125 70.73 -53.04 21.36
CA GLU A 125 69.96 -51.92 21.91
C GLU A 125 69.35 -51.05 20.81
N LEU A 126 70.15 -50.69 19.78
CA LEU A 126 69.65 -49.92 18.63
C LEU A 126 68.57 -50.68 17.84
N ASN A 127 68.71 -51.99 17.67
CA ASN A 127 67.68 -52.80 17.01
C ASN A 127 66.38 -52.80 17.82
N ILE A 128 66.45 -52.98 19.14
CA ILE A 128 65.27 -52.92 20.02
C ILE A 128 64.61 -51.54 19.96
N GLN A 129 65.39 -50.46 19.98
CA GLN A 129 64.86 -49.10 19.85
C GLN A 129 64.23 -48.86 18.48
N SER A 130 64.84 -49.36 17.40
CA SER A 130 64.32 -49.28 16.04
C SER A 130 62.99 -50.03 15.91
N ASP A 131 62.92 -51.26 16.42
CA ASP A 131 61.71 -52.08 16.39
C ASP A 131 60.58 -51.45 17.21
N ALA A 132 60.91 -50.84 18.36
CA ALA A 132 59.94 -50.10 19.16
C ALA A 132 59.43 -48.85 18.42
N ALA A 133 60.30 -48.13 17.72
CA ALA A 133 59.93 -46.97 16.92
C ALA A 133 59.06 -47.34 15.71
N ILE A 134 59.36 -48.46 15.03
CA ILE A 134 58.55 -48.98 13.92
C ILE A 134 57.14 -49.33 14.43
N LYS A 135 57.03 -50.09 15.52
CA LYS A 135 55.72 -50.45 16.11
C LYS A 135 54.92 -49.22 16.55
N ALA A 136 55.58 -48.25 17.17
CA ALA A 136 54.91 -47.00 17.57
C ALA A 136 54.41 -46.21 16.36
N LYS A 137 55.16 -46.22 15.26
CA LYS A 137 54.74 -45.61 14.00
C LYS A 137 53.56 -46.36 13.38
N GLU A 138 53.60 -47.68 13.32
CA GLU A 138 52.51 -48.51 12.79
C GLU A 138 51.19 -48.26 13.53
N ILE A 139 51.23 -48.18 14.87
CA ILE A 139 50.05 -47.85 15.69
C ILE A 139 49.55 -46.43 15.36
N ALA A 140 50.44 -45.45 15.25
CA ALA A 140 50.05 -44.07 14.92
C ALA A 140 49.48 -43.94 13.50
N ASP A 141 50.00 -44.70 12.54
CA ASP A 141 49.49 -44.74 11.17
C ASP A 141 48.09 -45.38 11.13
N GLU A 142 47.85 -46.45 11.91
CA GLU A 142 46.53 -47.09 12.06
C GLU A 142 45.50 -46.15 12.74
N ASP A 143 45.88 -45.50 13.85
CA ASP A 143 45.05 -44.49 14.53
C ASP A 143 44.70 -43.31 13.59
N SER A 144 45.64 -42.92 12.71
CA SER A 144 45.42 -41.86 11.72
C SER A 144 44.40 -42.28 10.66
N LEU A 145 44.46 -43.52 10.18
CA LEU A 145 43.51 -44.05 9.20
C LEU A 145 42.09 -44.13 9.78
N ASP A 146 41.96 -44.58 11.03
CA ASP A 146 40.67 -44.62 11.73
C ASP A 146 40.08 -43.22 11.94
N LEU A 147 40.91 -42.25 12.28
CA LEU A 147 40.49 -40.85 12.42
C LEU A 147 40.04 -40.27 11.08
N GLU A 148 40.78 -40.51 10.00
CA GLU A 148 40.45 -40.05 8.65
C GLU A 148 39.12 -40.65 8.17
N ALA A 149 38.91 -41.96 8.37
CA ALA A 149 37.65 -42.62 8.03
C ALA A 149 36.45 -42.05 8.79
N ARG A 150 36.63 -41.69 10.07
CA ARG A 150 35.58 -41.05 10.87
C ARG A 150 35.31 -39.62 10.40
N LEU A 151 36.35 -38.85 10.11
CA LEU A 151 36.23 -37.49 9.60
C LEU A 151 35.52 -37.49 8.24
N GLN A 152 35.86 -38.41 7.35
CA GLN A 152 35.22 -38.55 6.04
C GLN A 152 33.71 -38.77 6.19
N LYS A 153 33.27 -39.69 7.05
CA LYS A 153 31.85 -39.91 7.32
C LYS A 153 31.15 -38.67 7.88
N GLN A 154 31.85 -37.88 8.71
CA GLN A 154 31.31 -36.65 9.27
C GLN A 154 31.17 -35.56 8.20
N VAL A 155 32.14 -35.45 7.29
CA VAL A 155 32.09 -34.52 6.15
C VAL A 155 30.93 -34.88 5.23
N GLU A 156 30.80 -36.15 4.83
CA GLU A 156 29.68 -36.63 4.00
C GLU A 156 28.33 -36.36 4.66
N HIS A 157 28.21 -36.55 5.97
CA HIS A 157 26.99 -36.23 6.70
C HIS A 157 26.68 -34.72 6.72
N ASN A 158 27.70 -33.88 6.90
CA ASN A 158 27.54 -32.44 6.87
C ASN A 158 27.14 -31.93 5.47
N GLU A 159 27.74 -32.48 4.41
CA GLU A 159 27.37 -32.17 3.02
C GLU A 159 25.89 -32.48 2.76
N LEU A 160 25.40 -33.63 3.21
CA LEU A 160 23.98 -33.98 3.11
C LEU A 160 23.06 -33.03 3.89
N LEU A 161 23.50 -32.54 5.06
CA LEU A 161 22.75 -31.55 5.83
C LEU A 161 22.74 -30.18 5.13
N GLU A 162 23.85 -29.77 4.52
CA GLU A 162 23.94 -28.53 3.74
C GLU A 162 23.02 -28.59 2.51
N GLU A 163 23.00 -29.71 1.78
CA GLU A 163 22.06 -29.94 0.66
C GLU A 163 20.59 -29.85 1.13
N GLN A 164 20.26 -30.44 2.28
CA GLN A 164 18.90 -30.35 2.84
C GLN A 164 18.53 -28.92 3.24
N ILE A 165 19.47 -28.15 3.79
CA ILE A 165 19.25 -26.74 4.13
C ILE A 165 18.98 -25.94 2.85
N GLU A 166 19.78 -26.13 1.80
CA GLU A 166 19.58 -25.44 0.52
C GLU A 166 18.21 -25.76 -0.09
N LEU A 167 17.81 -27.03 -0.10
CA LEU A 167 16.47 -27.44 -0.57
C LEU A 167 15.35 -26.75 0.24
N LEU A 168 15.43 -26.76 1.57
CA LEU A 168 14.44 -26.11 2.42
C LEU A 168 14.40 -24.59 2.24
N GLU A 169 15.54 -23.94 1.99
CA GLU A 169 15.61 -22.52 1.67
C GLU A 169 14.92 -22.20 0.34
N THR A 170 15.14 -23.04 -0.69
CA THR A 170 14.44 -22.87 -1.99
C THR A 170 12.93 -23.05 -1.85
N GLU A 171 12.47 -24.07 -1.13
CA GLU A 171 11.04 -24.29 -0.85
C GLU A 171 10.43 -23.13 -0.06
N LEU A 172 11.15 -22.60 0.93
CA LEU A 172 10.71 -21.45 1.71
C LEU A 172 10.56 -20.19 0.85
N VAL A 173 11.48 -19.95 -0.08
CA VAL A 173 11.41 -18.82 -1.02
C VAL A 173 10.21 -18.97 -1.96
N LEU A 174 10.02 -20.16 -2.54
CA LEU A 174 8.86 -20.45 -3.40
C LEU A 174 7.54 -20.26 -2.65
N SER A 175 7.43 -20.81 -1.44
CA SER A 175 6.24 -20.64 -0.60
C SER A 175 5.96 -19.18 -0.26
N LYS A 176 6.99 -18.39 0.09
CA LYS A 176 6.85 -16.93 0.32
C LYS A 176 6.38 -16.19 -0.93
N GLN A 177 6.86 -16.59 -2.10
CA GLN A 177 6.45 -16.01 -3.38
C GLN A 177 4.98 -16.35 -3.70
N GLU A 178 4.56 -17.59 -3.47
CA GLU A 178 3.16 -18.03 -3.61
C GLU A 178 2.24 -17.27 -2.66
N ILE A 179 2.60 -17.15 -1.38
CA ILE A 179 1.86 -16.37 -0.38
C ILE A 179 1.74 -14.91 -0.84
N SER A 180 2.82 -14.31 -1.32
CA SER A 180 2.80 -12.94 -1.85
C SER A 180 1.88 -12.80 -3.07
N GLY A 181 1.82 -13.82 -3.94
CA GLY A 181 0.88 -13.91 -5.06
C GLY A 181 -0.57 -13.99 -4.60
N LEU A 182 -0.86 -14.86 -3.62
CA LEU A 182 -2.19 -15.01 -3.03
C LEU A 182 -2.66 -13.73 -2.33
N VAL A 183 -1.79 -13.05 -1.58
CA VAL A 183 -2.10 -11.76 -0.94
C VAL A 183 -2.46 -10.70 -1.98
N ARG A 184 -1.70 -10.64 -3.09
CA ARG A 184 -2.01 -9.71 -4.19
C ARG A 184 -3.37 -10.01 -4.82
N SER A 185 -3.67 -11.28 -5.09
CA SER A 185 -4.95 -11.73 -5.63
C SER A 185 -6.11 -11.39 -4.68
N ASN A 186 -5.97 -11.67 -3.38
CA ASN A 186 -6.96 -11.33 -2.37
C ASN A 186 -7.22 -9.81 -2.28
N SER A 187 -6.16 -9.00 -2.37
CA SER A 187 -6.29 -7.54 -2.41
C SER A 187 -7.08 -7.07 -3.64
N GLN A 188 -6.80 -7.63 -4.81
CA GLN A 188 -7.55 -7.33 -6.04
C GLN A 188 -9.02 -7.76 -5.94
N LEU A 189 -9.30 -8.96 -5.41
CA LEU A 189 -10.67 -9.43 -5.19
C LEU A 189 -11.42 -8.55 -4.19
N THR A 190 -10.76 -8.12 -3.11
CA THR A 190 -11.34 -7.21 -2.12
C THR A 190 -11.67 -5.85 -2.75
N GLN A 191 -10.78 -5.30 -3.59
CA GLN A 191 -11.06 -4.05 -4.31
C GLN A 191 -12.22 -4.21 -5.30
N SER A 192 -12.29 -5.33 -6.03
CA SER A 192 -13.39 -5.63 -6.94
C SER A 192 -14.73 -5.75 -6.19
N LEU A 193 -14.72 -6.44 -5.04
CA LEU A 193 -15.88 -6.57 -4.18
C LEU A 193 -16.35 -5.19 -3.67
N ASN A 194 -15.44 -4.33 -3.22
CA ASN A 194 -15.78 -2.99 -2.76
C ASN A 194 -16.44 -2.14 -3.88
N LYS A 195 -15.89 -2.19 -5.10
CA LYS A 195 -16.49 -1.52 -6.26
C LYS A 195 -17.88 -2.06 -6.58
N ALA A 196 -18.06 -3.38 -6.50
CA ALA A 196 -19.36 -4.00 -6.70
C ALA A 196 -20.35 -3.56 -5.61
N THR A 197 -19.93 -3.51 -4.35
CA THR A 197 -20.78 -3.04 -3.24
C THR A 197 -21.19 -1.57 -3.40
N GLU A 198 -20.27 -0.69 -3.77
CA GLU A 198 -20.56 0.72 -4.08
C GLU A 198 -21.55 0.85 -5.25
N SER A 199 -21.37 0.04 -6.31
CA SER A 199 -22.32 -0.01 -7.43
C SER A 199 -23.70 -0.51 -7.00
N THR A 200 -23.78 -1.50 -6.10
CA THR A 200 -25.09 -1.98 -5.60
C THR A 200 -25.76 -0.95 -4.71
N GLU A 201 -25.00 -0.20 -3.91
CA GLU A 201 -25.53 0.87 -3.06
C GLU A 201 -26.09 2.03 -3.91
N THR A 202 -25.36 2.45 -4.94
CA THR A 202 -25.86 3.47 -5.88
C THR A 202 -27.11 3.04 -6.64
N GLN A 203 -27.17 1.76 -7.07
CA GLN A 203 -28.38 1.19 -7.67
C GLN A 203 -29.54 1.15 -6.68
N GLN A 204 -29.30 0.75 -5.43
CA GLN A 204 -30.33 0.72 -4.38
C GLN A 204 -30.88 2.12 -4.11
N ASN A 205 -30.02 3.13 -4.02
CA ASN A 205 -30.44 4.53 -3.86
C ASN A 205 -31.31 4.98 -5.04
N THR A 206 -30.92 4.65 -6.28
CA THR A 206 -31.70 4.95 -7.48
C THR A 206 -33.08 4.28 -7.45
N ILE A 207 -33.15 3.01 -7.04
CA ILE A 207 -34.43 2.29 -6.90
C ILE A 207 -35.31 2.98 -5.87
N THR A 208 -34.79 3.33 -4.70
CA THR A 208 -35.58 4.02 -3.66
C THR A 208 -36.12 5.37 -4.13
N GLU A 209 -35.33 6.13 -4.90
CA GLU A 209 -35.78 7.40 -5.48
C GLU A 209 -36.88 7.20 -6.52
N LEU A 210 -36.74 6.21 -7.40
CA LEU A 210 -37.75 5.86 -8.41
C LEU A 210 -39.04 5.36 -7.75
N THR A 211 -38.95 4.52 -6.73
CA THR A 211 -40.13 4.08 -5.94
C THR A 211 -40.83 5.27 -5.30
N ALA A 212 -40.10 6.22 -4.74
CA ALA A 212 -40.70 7.44 -4.17
C ALA A 212 -41.37 8.32 -5.25
N LYS A 213 -40.77 8.44 -6.44
CA LYS A 213 -41.37 9.14 -7.59
C LYS A 213 -42.65 8.46 -8.07
N LEU A 214 -42.65 7.13 -8.16
CA LEU A 214 -43.82 6.34 -8.54
C LEU A 214 -44.97 6.57 -7.56
N ALA A 215 -44.71 6.46 -6.25
CA ALA A 215 -45.72 6.70 -5.22
C ALA A 215 -46.32 8.11 -5.32
N ARG A 216 -45.50 9.15 -5.57
CA ARG A 216 -46.02 10.51 -5.82
C ARG A 216 -46.92 10.56 -7.05
N MET A 217 -46.52 9.92 -8.16
CA MET A 217 -47.32 9.88 -9.38
C MET A 217 -48.64 9.13 -9.19
N GLU A 218 -48.66 8.06 -8.40
CA GLU A 218 -49.88 7.34 -8.05
C GLU A 218 -50.83 8.22 -7.22
N THR A 219 -50.30 8.99 -6.26
CA THR A 219 -51.12 9.93 -5.48
C THR A 219 -51.72 11.04 -6.34
N THR A 220 -50.93 11.64 -7.24
CA THR A 220 -51.44 12.70 -8.13
C THR A 220 -52.45 12.15 -9.14
N TYR A 221 -52.24 10.94 -9.64
CA TYR A 221 -53.22 10.26 -10.49
C TYR A 221 -54.54 10.03 -9.75
N ALA A 222 -54.49 9.54 -8.50
CA ALA A 222 -55.70 9.35 -7.69
C ALA A 222 -56.44 10.68 -7.47
N GLU A 223 -55.74 11.78 -7.18
CA GLU A 223 -56.33 13.12 -7.06
C GLU A 223 -57.00 13.58 -8.37
N VAL A 224 -56.33 13.40 -9.51
CA VAL A 224 -56.89 13.75 -10.84
C VAL A 224 -58.12 12.92 -11.14
N MET A 225 -58.11 11.62 -10.83
CA MET A 225 -59.26 10.75 -11.02
C MET A 225 -60.46 11.18 -10.15
N VAL A 226 -60.23 11.58 -8.90
CA VAL A 226 -61.30 12.13 -8.04
C VAL A 226 -61.86 13.42 -8.63
N LYS A 227 -61.01 14.34 -9.09
CA LYS A 227 -61.44 15.59 -9.74
C LYS A 227 -62.23 15.32 -11.02
N LEU A 228 -61.78 14.39 -11.86
CA LEU A 228 -62.48 14.00 -13.08
C LEU A 228 -63.88 13.47 -12.76
N ASN A 229 -64.00 12.54 -11.83
CA ASN A 229 -65.28 11.99 -11.40
C ASN A 229 -66.22 13.08 -10.85
N HIS A 230 -65.68 14.06 -10.10
CA HIS A 230 -66.48 15.19 -9.62
C HIS A 230 -67.02 16.04 -10.77
N VAL A 231 -66.18 16.43 -11.73
CA VAL A 231 -66.59 17.21 -12.90
C VAL A 231 -67.60 16.45 -13.76
N THR A 232 -67.41 15.15 -13.98
CA THR A 232 -68.37 14.31 -14.69
C THR A 232 -69.72 14.30 -13.98
N ASN A 233 -69.75 14.11 -12.65
CA ASN A 233 -70.99 14.15 -11.88
C ASN A 233 -71.68 15.54 -11.90
N GLU A 234 -70.91 16.63 -11.94
CA GLU A 234 -71.48 17.98 -12.09
C GLU A 234 -72.06 18.20 -13.49
N LEU A 235 -71.37 17.72 -14.53
CA LEU A 235 -71.86 17.77 -15.91
C LEU A 235 -73.16 16.98 -16.06
N ASP A 236 -73.22 15.77 -15.50
CA ASP A 236 -74.42 14.92 -15.49
C ASP A 236 -75.59 15.58 -14.76
N LYS A 237 -75.35 16.43 -13.76
CA LYS A 237 -76.38 17.23 -13.08
C LYS A 237 -76.81 18.46 -13.89
N LEU A 238 -75.87 19.13 -14.55
CA LEU A 238 -76.15 20.34 -15.33
C LEU A 238 -76.92 20.02 -16.62
N GLN A 239 -76.67 18.88 -17.24
CA GLN A 239 -77.32 18.47 -18.48
C GLN A 239 -78.87 18.46 -18.40
N PRO A 240 -79.52 17.81 -17.41
CA PRO A 240 -80.98 17.85 -17.29
C PRO A 240 -81.51 19.24 -16.91
N CYS A 241 -80.78 20.01 -16.10
CA CYS A 241 -81.15 21.40 -15.80
C CYS A 241 -81.14 22.27 -17.06
N HIS A 242 -80.13 22.11 -17.92
CA HIS A 242 -80.05 22.82 -19.18
C HIS A 242 -81.18 22.40 -20.13
N ALA A 243 -81.48 21.10 -20.23
CA ALA A 243 -82.58 20.59 -21.04
C ALA A 243 -83.94 21.16 -20.57
N ALA A 244 -84.19 21.15 -19.26
CA ALA A 244 -85.41 21.72 -18.67
C ALA A 244 -85.51 23.24 -18.90
N LEU A 245 -84.39 23.97 -18.83
CA LEU A 245 -84.38 25.40 -19.11
C LEU A 245 -84.67 25.71 -20.59
N LEU A 246 -84.18 24.88 -21.52
CA LEU A 246 -84.50 25.00 -22.95
C LEU A 246 -85.98 24.75 -23.19
N GLU A 247 -86.56 23.72 -22.56
CA GLU A 247 -87.99 23.43 -22.63
C GLU A 247 -88.83 24.61 -22.12
N GLN A 248 -88.50 25.15 -20.94
CA GLN A 248 -89.16 26.35 -20.40
C GLN A 248 -89.01 27.57 -21.32
N HIS A 249 -87.87 27.73 -21.96
CA HIS A 249 -87.65 28.83 -22.90
C HIS A 249 -88.53 28.71 -24.15
N GLU A 250 -88.61 27.51 -24.75
CA GLU A 250 -89.49 27.29 -25.89
C GLU A 250 -90.97 27.43 -25.49
N GLU A 251 -91.40 26.92 -24.33
CA GLU A 251 -92.76 27.17 -23.82
C GLU A 251 -93.07 28.66 -23.66
N ALA A 252 -92.13 29.43 -23.07
CA ALA A 252 -92.31 30.86 -22.89
C ALA A 252 -92.40 31.61 -24.23
N LYS A 253 -91.61 31.17 -25.22
CA LYS A 253 -91.62 31.71 -26.59
C LYS A 253 -92.93 31.37 -27.31
N GLU A 254 -93.45 30.16 -27.17
CA GLU A 254 -94.78 29.78 -27.69
C GLU A 254 -95.88 30.65 -27.07
N ARG A 255 -95.90 30.81 -25.74
CA ARG A 255 -96.85 31.71 -25.06
C ARG A 255 -96.71 33.16 -25.51
N LEU A 256 -95.49 33.63 -25.80
CA LEU A 256 -95.26 34.98 -26.32
C LEU A 256 -95.85 35.13 -27.74
N ILE A 257 -95.70 34.11 -28.59
CA ILE A 257 -96.31 34.10 -29.93
C ILE A 257 -97.83 34.09 -29.82
N GLU A 258 -98.40 33.23 -28.97
CA GLU A 258 -99.85 33.18 -28.72
C GLU A 258 -100.39 34.53 -28.23
N THR A 259 -99.76 35.14 -27.23
CA THR A 259 -100.19 36.46 -26.72
C THR A 259 -99.99 37.57 -27.75
N SER A 260 -98.91 37.55 -28.53
CA SER A 260 -98.69 38.51 -29.63
C SER A 260 -99.73 38.37 -30.73
N THR A 261 -100.13 37.15 -31.10
CA THR A 261 -101.19 36.91 -32.10
C THR A 261 -102.56 37.31 -31.59
N GLN A 262 -102.87 37.04 -30.32
CA GLN A 262 -104.08 37.53 -29.66
C GLN A 262 -104.12 39.06 -29.64
N LEU A 263 -103.01 39.71 -29.28
CA LEU A 263 -102.88 41.17 -29.29
C LEU A 263 -103.08 41.74 -30.69
N GLN A 264 -102.48 41.12 -31.72
CA GLN A 264 -102.70 41.51 -33.11
C GLN A 264 -104.18 41.39 -33.52
N SER A 265 -104.85 40.30 -33.14
CA SER A 265 -106.27 40.10 -33.41
C SER A 265 -107.17 41.14 -32.71
N ILE A 266 -106.87 41.48 -31.45
CA ILE A 266 -107.55 42.55 -30.71
C ILE A 266 -107.29 43.89 -31.39
N GLN A 267 -106.05 44.17 -31.82
CA GLN A 267 -105.71 45.39 -32.55
C GLN A 267 -106.48 45.51 -33.87
N ASP A 268 -106.61 44.41 -34.63
CA ASP A 268 -107.39 44.40 -35.87
C ASP A 268 -108.89 44.63 -35.59
N LEU A 269 -109.42 44.08 -34.50
CA LEU A 269 -110.80 44.29 -34.08
C LEU A 269 -111.03 45.74 -33.63
N LEU A 270 -110.08 46.31 -32.88
CA LEU A 270 -110.09 47.72 -32.48
C LEU A 270 -110.11 48.62 -33.72
N ASN A 271 -109.23 48.39 -34.70
CA ASN A 271 -109.20 49.13 -35.96
C ASN A 271 -110.53 49.01 -36.73
N LYS A 272 -111.21 47.85 -36.69
CA LYS A 272 -112.56 47.71 -37.27
C LYS A 272 -113.59 48.56 -36.55
N TYR A 273 -113.59 48.56 -35.22
CA TYR A 273 -114.49 49.41 -34.43
C TYR A 273 -114.19 50.91 -34.63
N ASP A 274 -112.92 51.31 -34.71
CA ASP A 274 -112.53 52.69 -35.03
C ASP A 274 -113.02 53.10 -36.41
N ASN A 275 -112.86 52.25 -37.43
CA ASN A 275 -113.41 52.49 -38.77
C ASN A 275 -114.95 52.61 -38.73
N GLN A 276 -115.64 51.76 -37.97
CA GLN A 276 -117.09 51.86 -37.78
C GLN A 276 -117.51 53.14 -37.06
N LEU A 277 -116.75 53.56 -36.06
CA LEU A 277 -116.98 54.84 -35.38
C LEU A 277 -116.80 56.01 -36.33
N ASP A 278 -115.79 55.97 -37.20
CA ASP A 278 -115.57 56.99 -38.23
C ASP A 278 -116.70 57.00 -39.27
N THR A 279 -117.20 55.84 -39.73
CA THR A 279 -118.36 55.79 -40.62
C THR A 279 -119.61 56.37 -39.95
N LEU A 280 -119.90 55.97 -38.71
CA LEU A 280 -121.03 56.50 -37.94
C LEU A 280 -120.88 58.01 -37.69
N ARG A 281 -119.66 58.50 -37.49
CA ARG A 281 -119.37 59.93 -37.31
C ARG A 281 -119.60 60.71 -38.60
N ASN A 282 -119.22 60.14 -39.75
CA ASN A 282 -119.50 60.70 -41.07
C ASN A 282 -120.99 60.70 -41.38
N GLU A 283 -121.69 59.59 -41.14
CA GLU A 283 -123.15 59.49 -41.27
C GLU A 283 -123.86 60.52 -40.38
N LYS A 284 -123.43 60.67 -39.12
CA LYS A 284 -123.96 61.71 -38.23
C LYS A 284 -123.72 63.12 -38.79
N SER A 285 -122.55 63.36 -39.38
CA SER A 285 -122.22 64.62 -40.06
C SER A 285 -123.13 64.87 -41.26
N GLU A 286 -123.32 63.87 -42.13
CA GLU A 286 -124.21 63.94 -43.29
C GLU A 286 -125.68 64.13 -42.87
N LEU A 287 -126.13 63.39 -41.87
CA LEU A 287 -127.47 63.52 -41.31
C LEU A 287 -127.67 64.91 -40.70
N SER A 288 -126.66 65.45 -40.02
CA SER A 288 -126.68 66.82 -39.51
C SER A 288 -126.69 67.86 -40.64
N ALA A 289 -125.97 67.64 -41.74
CA ALA A 289 -125.99 68.51 -42.91
C ALA A 289 -127.36 68.46 -43.61
N ASN A 290 -127.92 67.27 -43.80
CA ASN A 290 -129.28 67.07 -44.32
C ASN A 290 -130.32 67.73 -43.42
N HIS A 291 -130.18 67.60 -42.10
CA HIS A 291 -131.06 68.28 -41.14
C HIS A 291 -131.00 69.80 -41.29
N ARG A 292 -129.81 70.39 -41.43
CA ARG A 292 -129.64 71.83 -41.71
C ARG A 292 -130.26 72.23 -43.06
N LEU A 293 -130.16 71.38 -44.06
CA LEU A 293 -130.72 71.64 -45.40
C LEU A 293 -132.25 71.55 -45.38
N LEU A 294 -132.81 70.61 -44.63
CA LEU A 294 -134.23 70.52 -44.32
C LEU A 294 -134.71 71.74 -43.52
N GLU A 295 -134.01 72.16 -42.46
CA GLU A 295 -134.28 73.40 -41.72
C GLU A 295 -134.30 74.61 -42.65
N LYS A 296 -133.32 74.73 -43.56
CA LYS A 296 -133.27 75.81 -44.55
C LYS A 296 -134.46 75.77 -45.50
N ASN A 297 -134.80 74.60 -46.05
CA ASN A 297 -135.97 74.43 -46.91
C ASN A 297 -137.28 74.76 -46.17
N LEU A 298 -137.36 74.40 -44.88
CA LEU A 298 -138.49 74.72 -44.01
C LEU A 298 -138.61 76.23 -43.83
N SER A 299 -137.50 76.91 -43.55
CA SER A 299 -137.44 78.38 -43.47
C SER A 299 -137.77 79.07 -44.80
N ASP A 300 -137.30 78.54 -45.93
CA ASP A 300 -137.64 79.05 -47.27
C ASP A 300 -139.13 78.85 -47.59
N LEU A 301 -139.72 77.71 -47.19
CA LEU A 301 -141.16 77.46 -47.30
C LEU A 301 -141.96 78.36 -46.37
N GLU A 302 -141.52 78.57 -45.13
CA GLU A 302 -142.11 79.52 -44.18
C GLU A 302 -142.09 80.95 -44.74
N ASN A 303 -140.97 81.37 -45.32
CA ASN A 303 -140.85 82.67 -46.01
C ASN A 303 -141.77 82.77 -47.23
N LYS A 304 -141.92 81.68 -48.00
CA LYS A 304 -142.82 81.62 -49.15
C LYS A 304 -144.29 81.67 -48.73
N VAL A 305 -144.64 80.99 -47.64
CA VAL A 305 -145.96 81.11 -46.99
C VAL A 305 -146.18 82.54 -46.51
N ALA A 306 -145.19 83.17 -45.86
CA ALA A 306 -145.29 84.55 -45.41
C ALA A 306 -145.52 85.53 -46.58
N LEU A 307 -144.80 85.36 -47.70
CA LEU A 307 -144.99 86.12 -48.94
C LEU A 307 -146.38 85.90 -49.55
N LEU A 308 -146.84 84.65 -49.65
CA LEU A 308 -148.20 84.34 -50.12
C LEU A 308 -149.28 84.92 -49.19
N THR A 309 -149.02 84.95 -47.88
CA THR A 309 -149.93 85.54 -46.89
C THR A 309 -149.97 87.07 -47.02
N GLN A 310 -148.83 87.70 -47.33
CA GLN A 310 -148.74 89.12 -47.63
C GLN A 310 -149.43 89.47 -48.96
N GLU A 311 -149.30 88.61 -49.97
CA GLU A 311 -149.97 88.78 -51.26
C GLU A 311 -151.48 88.56 -51.15
N ASN A 312 -151.93 87.60 -50.35
CA ASN A 312 -153.34 87.45 -49.98
C ASN A 312 -153.87 88.71 -49.27
N ARG A 313 -153.15 89.27 -48.30
CA ARG A 313 -153.54 90.55 -47.67
C ARG A 313 -153.61 91.71 -48.66
N ARG A 314 -152.70 91.75 -49.65
CA ARG A 314 -152.72 92.77 -50.72
C ARG A 314 -153.95 92.60 -51.62
N LEU A 315 -154.31 91.38 -51.96
CA LEU A 315 -155.51 91.06 -52.74
C LEU A 315 -156.80 91.37 -51.95
N GLU A 316 -156.83 91.07 -50.65
CA GLU A 316 -157.92 91.45 -49.75
C GLU A 316 -158.08 92.98 -49.67
N GLN A 317 -156.97 93.74 -49.58
CA GLN A 317 -156.99 95.21 -49.60
C GLN A 317 -157.50 95.79 -50.93
N GLN A 318 -157.22 95.13 -52.06
CA GLN A 318 -157.73 95.54 -53.38
C GLN A 318 -159.23 95.27 -53.54
N LEU A 319 -159.75 94.21 -52.91
CA LEU A 319 -161.19 93.92 -52.84
C LEU A 319 -161.95 94.92 -51.96
N THR A 320 -161.34 95.42 -50.88
CA THR A 320 -161.95 96.47 -50.02
C THR A 320 -162.01 97.84 -50.71
N THR A 321 -161.02 98.19 -51.54
CA THR A 321 -161.07 99.47 -52.30
C THR A 321 -162.12 99.49 -53.42
N HIS A 322 -162.50 98.32 -53.95
CA HIS A 322 -163.58 98.19 -54.95
C HIS A 322 -164.98 98.22 -54.32
N THR A 323 -165.09 97.98 -53.01
CA THR A 323 -166.36 98.08 -52.27
C THR A 323 -166.58 99.49 -51.72
N GLU A 324 -165.53 100.22 -51.36
CA GLU A 324 -165.61 101.63 -50.91
C GLU A 324 -165.89 102.66 -52.03
N THR A 325 -165.73 102.30 -53.31
CA THR A 325 -166.10 103.18 -54.44
C THR A 325 -167.51 102.92 -54.99
N ALA A 326 -168.19 101.87 -54.52
CA ALA A 326 -169.59 101.57 -54.84
C ALA A 326 -170.60 102.23 -53.88
N ASP A 327 -170.15 102.77 -52.74
CA ASP A 327 -170.99 103.43 -51.72
C ASP A 327 -171.00 104.98 -51.82
N MET A 328 -170.61 105.56 -52.97
CA MET A 328 -170.70 107.00 -53.27
C MET A 328 -171.59 107.28 -54.50
N LEU A 329 -172.90 107.25 -54.29
CA LEU A 329 -173.92 107.94 -55.08
C LEU A 329 -174.19 109.34 -54.47
N HIS A 330 -174.44 110.36 -55.32
CA HIS A 330 -175.05 111.70 -55.05
C HIS A 330 -174.12 112.83 -54.56
N THR A 331 -174.02 114.01 -55.19
CA THR A 331 -174.69 114.68 -56.34
C THR A 331 -174.10 114.28 -57.70
N GLU A 332 -174.82 113.99 -58.77
CA GLU A 332 -176.21 114.22 -59.20
C GLU A 332 -176.60 113.03 -60.10
#